data_AF-A0A2D7LK14-F1
#
_entry.id   AF-A0A2D7LK14-F1
#
_cell.length_a   1.000
_cell.length_b   1.000
_cell.length_c   1.000
_cell.angle_alpha   90.00
_cell.angle_beta   90.00
_cell.angle_gamma   90.00
#
_symmetry.space_group_name_H-M   'P 1'
#
loop_
_entity.id
_entity.type
_entity.pdbx_description
1 polymer ?
#
loop_
_entity_poly.entity_id
_entity_poly.type
_entity_poly.pdbx_seq_one_letter_code
_entity_poly.pdbx_strand_id
1 'polypeptide(L)' 'MVKYVLILMLCSGTAEKCFKPVKHEFLFEDYHSCITNGYILSNDTLNTFGKPTVNSNRFYVKFACTENTGENT' A
#
# COMPACT_ATOMS: atom_id res chain seq x y z
N MET A 1 -23.05 -5.85 0.22
CA MET A 1 -22.31 -4.60 -0.05
C MET A 1 -20.89 -4.98 -0.42
N VAL A 2 -20.33 -4.35 -1.45
CA VAL A 2 -18.93 -4.54 -1.84
C VAL A 2 -18.05 -3.81 -0.82
N LYS A 3 -17.05 -4.49 -0.28
CA LYS A 3 -16.01 -3.87 0.55
C LYS A 3 -14.73 -3.76 -0.26
N TYR A 4 -13.80 -2.90 0.18
CA TYR A 4 -12.52 -2.72 -0.49
C TYR A 4 -11.37 -3.15 0.42
N VAL A 5 -10.39 -3.84 -0.14
CA VAL A 5 -9.13 -4.15 0.54
C VAL A 5 -8.02 -3.31 -0.07
N LEU A 6 -7.21 -2.70 0.81
CA LEU A 6 -6.03 -1.96 0.43
C LEU A 6 -4.85 -2.92 0.26
N ILE A 7 -4.15 -2.82 -0.87
CA ILE A 7 -2.93 -3.57 -1.16
C ILE A 7 -1.79 -2.56 -1.27
N LEU A 8 -0.80 -2.67 -0.38
CA LEU A 8 0.39 -1.81 -0.33
C LEU A 8 1.62 -2.56 -0.82
N MET A 9 2.51 -1.86 -1.50
CA MET A 9 3.73 -2.43 -2.07
C MET A 9 4.85 -1.39 -2.03
N LEU A 10 5.87 -1.67 -1.21
CA LEU A 10 7.09 -0.87 -1.22
C LEU A 10 7.90 -1.19 -2.49
N CYS A 11 8.48 -0.17 -3.11
CA CYS A 11 9.31 -0.30 -4.30
C CYS A 11 10.66 0.40 -4.11
N SER A 12 11.71 -0.18 -4.70
CA SER A 12 13.04 0.41 -4.79
C SER A 12 13.25 0.96 -6.19
N GLY A 13 13.53 2.27 -6.27
CA GLY A 13 13.92 2.90 -7.53
C GLY A 13 15.34 2.55 -7.96
N THR A 14 16.22 2.14 -7.04
CA THR A 14 17.59 1.70 -7.40
C THR A 14 17.64 0.27 -7.92
N ALA A 15 16.79 -0.61 -7.41
CA ALA A 15 16.69 -2.00 -7.88
C ALA A 15 15.58 -2.21 -8.92
N GLU A 16 14.86 -1.13 -9.30
CA GLU A 16 13.75 -1.12 -10.26
C GLU A 16 12.70 -2.22 -10.02
N LYS A 17 12.50 -2.57 -8.75
CA LYS A 17 11.62 -3.66 -8.34
C LYS A 17 10.79 -3.30 -7.12
N CYS A 18 9.70 -4.02 -6.96
CA CYS A 18 8.84 -3.91 -5.80
C CYS A 18 8.91 -5.15 -4.93
N PHE A 19 8.79 -4.94 -3.63
CA PHE A 19 8.70 -6.00 -2.63
C PHE A 19 7.33 -6.68 -2.72
N LYS A 20 7.17 -7.79 -1.98
CA LYS A 20 5.89 -8.53 -1.96
C LYS A 20 4.76 -7.60 -1.50
N PRO A 21 3.60 -7.60 -2.18
CA PRO A 21 2.47 -6.81 -1.74
C PRO A 21 1.93 -7.31 -0.40
N VAL A 22 1.49 -6.37 0.44
CA VAL A 22 0.86 -6.63 1.73
C VAL A 22 -0.58 -6.16 1.64
N LYS A 23 -1.52 -7.05 2.00
CA LYS A 23 -2.93 -6.70 2.14
C LYS A 23 -3.14 -6.09 3.52
N HIS A 24 -3.82 -4.96 3.58
CA HIS A 24 -4.26 -4.39 4.84
C HIS A 24 -5.37 -5.27 5.44
N GLU A 25 -5.35 -5.52 6.74
CA GLU A 25 -6.32 -6.40 7.41
C GLU A 25 -7.73 -5.78 7.46
N PHE A 26 -7.80 -4.46 7.48
CA PHE A 26 -9.06 -3.72 7.48
C PHE A 26 -9.72 -3.69 6.10
N LEU A 27 -11.02 -3.95 6.07
CA LEU A 27 -11.89 -3.77 4.91
C LEU A 27 -12.60 -2.41 5.01
N PHE A 28 -12.51 -1.63 3.95
CA PHE A 28 -13.16 -0.32 3.84
C PHE A 28 -14.55 -0.45 3.21
N GLU A 29 -15.50 0.36 3.67
CA GLU A 29 -16.88 0.34 3.17
C GLU A 29 -17.01 0.96 1.77
N ASP A 30 -16.05 1.80 1.37
CA ASP A 30 -16.04 2.47 0.07
C ASP A 30 -14.62 2.69 -0.45
N TYR A 31 -14.51 2.89 -1.77
CA TYR A 31 -13.23 3.08 -2.45
C TYR A 31 -12.50 4.35 -2.00
N HIS A 32 -13.22 5.43 -1.72
CA HIS A 32 -12.62 6.71 -1.31
C HIS A 32 -11.92 6.57 0.05
N SER A 33 -12.56 5.93 1.02
CA SER A 33 -11.97 5.61 2.32
C SER A 33 -10.75 4.70 2.17
N CYS A 34 -10.80 3.70 1.28
CA CYS A 34 -9.66 2.83 1.00
C CYS A 34 -8.47 3.59 0.40
N ILE A 35 -8.70 4.37 -0.67
CA ILE A 35 -7.61 4.99 -1.44
C ILE A 35 -6.94 6.12 -0.65
N THR A 36 -7.71 6.87 0.16
CA THR A 36 -7.16 7.92 1.04
C THR A 36 -6.29 7.34 2.15
N ASN A 37 -6.68 6.22 2.75
CA ASN A 37 -5.84 5.48 3.69
C ASN A 37 -4.55 4.95 3.05
N GLY A 38 -4.59 4.58 1.76
CA GLY A 38 -3.41 4.22 1.00
C GLY A 38 -2.33 5.31 1.00
N TYR A 39 -2.70 6.58 0.84
CA TYR A 39 -1.75 7.70 0.92
C TYR A 39 -1.20 7.91 2.34
N ILE A 40 -2.06 7.84 3.36
CA ILE A 40 -1.66 7.99 4.77
C ILE A 40 -0.62 6.92 5.13
N LEU A 41 -0.94 5.66 4.88
CA LEU A 41 -0.04 4.53 5.19
C LEU A 41 1.24 4.55 4.34
N SER A 42 1.17 5.03 3.11
CA SER A 42 2.36 5.22 2.27
C SER A 42 3.32 6.24 2.87
N ASN A 43 2.79 7.38 3.33
CA ASN A 43 3.60 8.40 4.00
C ASN A 43 4.20 7.86 5.31
N ASP A 44 3.39 7.18 6.12
CA ASP A 44 3.85 6.60 7.39
C ASP A 44 4.96 5.56 7.15
N THR A 45 4.80 4.70 6.15
CA THR A 45 5.82 3.71 5.74
C THR A 45 7.15 4.38 5.41
N LEU A 46 7.13 5.44 4.59
CA LEU A 46 8.35 6.17 4.22
C LEU A 46 8.98 6.86 5.44
N ASN A 47 8.18 7.40 6.34
CA ASN A 47 8.65 7.98 7.59
C ASN A 47 9.28 6.93 8.52
N THR A 48 8.73 5.71 8.58
CA THR A 48 9.30 4.59 9.35
C THR A 48 10.68 4.18 8.85
N PHE A 49 10.90 4.11 7.53
CA PHE A 49 12.23 3.81 6.98
C PHE A 49 13.23 4.97 7.15
N GLY A 50 12.72 6.19 7.21
CA GLY A 50 13.48 7.41 7.44
C GLY A 50 14.22 7.93 6.19
N LYS A 51 14.55 9.22 6.23
CA LYS A 51 15.17 9.95 5.12
C LYS A 51 16.42 9.26 4.53
N PRO A 52 17.40 8.79 5.33
CA PRO A 52 18.62 8.21 4.76
C PRO A 52 18.34 6.97 3.90
N THR A 53 17.50 6.06 4.41
CA THR A 53 17.14 4.80 3.75
C THR A 53 16.28 5.04 2.52
N VAL A 54 15.29 5.94 2.63
CA VAL A 54 14.40 6.28 1.52
C VAL A 54 15.20 6.92 0.38
N ASN A 55 16.12 7.83 0.69
CA ASN A 55 16.94 8.48 -0.33
C ASN A 55 17.90 7.51 -1.01
N SER A 56 18.59 6.65 -0.25
CA SER A 56 19.59 5.74 -0.80
C SER A 56 18.98 4.68 -1.71
N ASN A 57 17.80 4.16 -1.37
CA ASN A 57 17.12 3.14 -2.16
C ASN A 57 16.09 3.70 -3.15
N ARG A 58 15.89 5.02 -3.12
CA ARG A 58 14.80 5.72 -3.83
C ARG A 58 13.47 5.02 -3.56
N PHE A 59 13.16 4.81 -2.29
CA PHE A 59 11.94 4.10 -1.91
C PHE A 59 10.70 4.94 -2.21
N TYR A 60 9.70 4.26 -2.74
CA TYR A 60 8.36 4.79 -2.95
C TYR A 60 7.35 3.67 -2.74
N VAL A 61 6.10 4.03 -2.43
CA VAL A 61 5.04 3.05 -2.17
C VAL A 61 4.03 3.11 -3.30
N LYS A 62 3.72 1.96 -3.89
CA LYS A 62 2.56 1.75 -4.75
C LYS A 62 1.44 1.14 -3.93
N PHE A 63 0.21 1.48 -4.26
CA PHE A 63 -0.94 0.85 -3.65
C PHE A 63 -2.14 0.85 -4.58
N ALA A 64 -3.07 -0.05 -4.30
CA ALA A 64 -4.34 -0.16 -4.99
C ALA A 64 -5.43 -0.58 -4.01
N CYS A 65 -6.67 -0.21 -4.35
CA CYS A 65 -7.86 -0.65 -3.66
C CYS A 65 -8.62 -1.59 -4.59
N THR A 66 -8.84 -2.81 -4.14
CA THR A 66 -9.55 -3.84 -4.91
C THR A 66 -10.83 -4.21 -4.19
N GLU A 67 -11.88 -4.49 -4.95
CA GLU A 67 -13.10 -5.05 -4.38
C GLU A 67 -12.78 -6.39 -3.70
N ASN A 68 -13.16 -6.50 -2.44
CA ASN A 68 -13.19 -7.76 -1.73
C ASN A 68 -14.56 -8.39 -1.94
N THR A 69 -14.75 -8.96 -3.13
CA THR A 69 -15.79 -9.96 -3.33
C THR A 69 -15.29 -11.18 -2.57
N GLY A 70 -15.93 -11.54 -1.46
CA GLY A 70 -15.51 -12.70 -0.66
C GLY A 70 -15.55 -13.98 -1.50
N GLU A 71 -14.44 -14.32 -2.15
CA GLU A 71 -14.24 -15.62 -2.76
C GLU A 71 -13.68 -16.54 -1.69
N ASN A 72 -14.55 -17.42 -1.21
CA ASN A 72 -14.17 -18.75 -0.75
C ASN A 72 -13.38 -19.42 -1.89
N THR A 73 -12.06 -19.43 -1.78
CA THR A 73 -11.17 -20.40 -2.46
C THR A 73 -10.08 -20.81 -1.51
#